data_AF-A0A2P8VHH8-F1
#
_entry.id   AF-A0A2P8VHH8-F1
#
_cell.length_a   1.000
_cell.length_b   1.000
_cell.length_c   1.000
_cell.angle_alpha   90.00
_cell.angle_beta   90.00
_cell.angle_gamma   90.00
#
_symmetry.space_group_name_H-M   'P 1'
#
loop_
_entity.id
_entity.type
_entity.pdbx_description
1 polymer ?
#
loop_
_entity_poly.entity_id
_entity_poly.type
_entity_poly.pdbx_seq_one_letter_code
_entity_poly.pdbx_strand_id
1 'polypeptide(L)'
;MIVIICTDDAQLEEIARHSIRHHPLVFERKFKVFHNELPQLRENENLFIIAHGAFQGDEGEPVIGDKSAAFYLDGRDCYHNIYAIFPNNYAGAVYVDACESADNSEDMPSFIKTLQYQFYRNGQDIQVYGINGVSSGLIPLPDNPKWQPAEL
;
A
#
# COMPACT_ATOMS: atom_id res chain seq x y z
N MET A 1 6.99 -7.46 4.31
CA MET A 1 7.81 -6.59 3.41
C MET A 1 7.22 -5.19 3.35
N ILE A 2 8.05 -4.14 3.26
CA ILE A 2 7.60 -2.77 2.96
C ILE A 2 7.93 -2.43 1.50
N VAL A 3 6.97 -1.88 0.77
CA VAL A 3 7.13 -1.29 -0.55
C VAL A 3 6.81 0.20 -0.45
N ILE A 4 7.71 1.04 -0.95
CA ILE A 4 7.59 2.49 -0.96
C ILE A 4 7.18 2.91 -2.38
N ILE A 5 6.03 3.58 -2.49
CA ILE A 5 5.50 4.11 -3.75
C ILE A 5 5.65 5.63 -3.74
N CYS A 6 6.81 6.10 -4.20
CA CYS A 6 7.14 7.51 -4.41
C CYS A 6 8.44 7.61 -5.22
N THR A 7 8.67 8.76 -5.85
CA THR A 7 9.98 9.13 -6.42
C THR A 7 10.79 9.91 -5.39
N ASP A 8 11.89 9.32 -4.90
CA ASP A 8 12.89 9.98 -4.04
C ASP A 8 12.36 10.73 -2.81
N ASP A 9 11.46 10.10 -2.07
CA ASP A 9 10.99 10.62 -0.79
C ASP A 9 11.84 10.14 0.40
N ALA A 10 12.74 11.02 0.87
CA ALA A 10 13.60 10.73 2.02
C ALA A 10 12.82 10.50 3.33
N GLN A 11 11.63 11.07 3.46
CA GLN A 11 10.81 10.94 4.67
C GLN A 11 10.16 9.54 4.74
N LEU A 12 9.56 9.05 3.66
CA LEU A 12 8.99 7.70 3.59
C LEU A 12 10.09 6.65 3.72
N GLU A 13 11.25 6.88 3.12
CA GLU A 13 12.42 6.02 3.31
C GLU A 13 12.87 5.93 4.77
N GLU A 14 12.86 7.05 5.47
CA GLU A 14 13.22 7.15 6.88
C GLU A 14 12.17 6.47 7.77
N ILE A 15 10.88 6.66 7.47
CA ILE A 15 9.77 5.95 8.13
C ILE A 15 9.94 4.45 7.98
N ALA A 16 10.15 3.95 6.76
CA ALA A 16 10.36 2.51 6.51
C ALA A 16 11.59 1.98 7.27
N ARG A 17 12.70 2.74 7.26
CA ARG A 17 13.93 2.37 7.98
C ARG A 17 13.70 2.29 9.48
N HIS A 18 13.00 3.26 10.06
CA HIS A 18 12.67 3.26 11.47
C HIS A 18 11.69 2.16 11.84
N SER A 19 10.65 1.90 11.03
CA SER A 19 9.72 0.78 11.26
C SER A 19 10.45 -0.56 11.32
N ILE A 20 11.37 -0.83 10.38
CA ILE A 20 12.22 -2.03 10.40
C ILE A 20 13.06 -2.11 11.68
N ARG A 21 13.70 -1.00 12.08
CA ARG A 21 14.54 -0.99 13.29
C ARG A 21 13.73 -1.26 14.57
N HIS A 22 12.52 -0.72 14.67
CA HIS A 22 11.69 -0.82 15.86
C HIS A 22 10.90 -2.14 15.93
N HIS A 23 10.51 -2.71 14.79
CA HIS A 23 9.72 -3.94 14.72
C HIS A 23 10.27 -4.91 13.65
N PRO A 24 11.51 -5.40 13.79
CA PRO A 24 12.19 -6.19 12.76
C PRO A 24 11.53 -7.54 12.47
N LEU A 25 10.72 -8.07 13.41
CA LEU A 25 9.95 -9.30 13.23
C LEU A 25 8.70 -9.12 12.37
N VAL A 26 8.24 -7.88 12.19
CA VAL A 26 7.05 -7.54 11.38
C VAL A 26 7.49 -6.93 10.05
N PHE A 27 8.46 -6.02 10.11
CA PHE A 27 9.02 -5.35 8.96
C PHE A 27 10.46 -5.81 8.73
N GLU A 28 10.66 -6.75 7.81
CA GLU A 28 12.00 -7.32 7.59
C GLU A 28 12.83 -6.54 6.58
N ARG A 29 12.19 -5.99 5.54
CA ARG A 29 12.87 -5.42 4.37
C ARG A 29 12.03 -4.33 3.70
N LYS A 30 12.69 -3.36 3.07
CA LYS A 30 12.07 -2.27 2.30
C LYS A 30 12.56 -2.26 0.85
N PHE A 31 11.65 -1.95 -0.07
CA PHE A 31 11.93 -1.75 -1.50
C PHE A 31 11.24 -0.49 -2.00
N LYS A 32 11.85 0.22 -2.95
CA LYS A 32 11.17 1.27 -3.70
C LYS A 32 10.58 0.66 -4.97
N VAL A 33 9.36 1.02 -5.28
CA VAL A 33 8.74 0.64 -6.56
C VAL A 33 9.56 1.28 -7.71
N PHE A 34 9.70 0.56 -8.82
CA PHE A 34 10.52 0.91 -10.02
C PHE A 34 12.05 0.93 -9.91
N HIS A 35 12.65 0.83 -8.72
CA HIS A 35 14.12 0.88 -8.61
C HIS A 35 14.77 -0.50 -8.76
N ASN A 36 14.06 -1.56 -8.36
CA ASN A 36 14.54 -2.94 -8.41
C ASN A 36 13.36 -3.88 -8.67
N GLU A 37 13.66 -5.07 -9.19
CA GLU A 37 12.70 -6.16 -9.18
C GLU A 37 12.32 -6.48 -7.73
N LEU A 38 11.02 -6.52 -7.43
CA LEU A 38 10.53 -6.83 -6.10
C LEU A 38 10.67 -8.34 -5.85
N PRO A 39 11.30 -8.78 -4.75
CA PRO A 39 11.36 -10.20 -4.44
C PRO A 39 9.98 -10.73 -4.08
N GLN A 40 9.78 -12.03 -4.28
CA GLN A 40 8.56 -12.69 -3.87
C GLN A 40 8.34 -12.59 -2.35
N LEU A 41 7.06 -12.53 -1.95
CA LEU A 41 6.62 -12.64 -0.57
C LEU A 41 6.65 -14.11 -0.13
N ARG A 42 6.81 -14.33 1.18
CA ARG A 42 6.51 -15.63 1.78
C ARG A 42 4.99 -15.76 1.95
N GLU A 43 4.49 -17.00 2.00
CA GLU A 43 3.05 -17.29 2.07
C GLU A 43 2.31 -16.52 3.17
N ASN A 44 2.92 -16.38 4.37
CA ASN A 44 2.31 -15.70 5.52
C ASN A 44 2.87 -14.30 5.78
N GLU A 45 3.65 -13.75 4.85
CA GLU A 45 4.30 -12.45 5.04
C GLU A 45 3.39 -11.32 4.57
N ASN A 46 3.01 -10.40 5.47
CA ASN A 46 2.25 -9.21 5.10
C ASN A 46 3.06 -8.27 4.20
N LEU A 47 2.36 -7.69 3.21
CA LEU A 47 2.86 -6.58 2.41
C LEU A 47 2.37 -5.26 3.01
N PHE A 48 3.31 -4.34 3.26
CA PHE A 48 3.01 -2.97 3.64
C PHE A 48 3.40 -2.07 2.48
N ILE A 49 2.49 -1.23 2.03
CA ILE A 49 2.70 -0.22 1.01
C ILE A 49 2.68 1.12 1.72
N ILE A 50 3.71 1.95 1.54
CA ILE A 50 3.73 3.32 2.06
C ILE A 50 3.83 4.31 0.91
N ALA A 51 3.05 5.39 0.98
CA ALA A 51 3.00 6.46 0.00
C ALA A 51 2.44 7.74 0.64
N HIS A 52 2.51 8.88 -0.06
CA HIS A 52 1.65 10.00 0.31
C HIS A 52 0.21 9.75 -0.12
N GLY A 53 -0.68 10.52 0.49
CA GLY A 53 -2.12 10.28 0.52
C GLY A 53 -2.85 10.32 -0.81
N ALA A 54 -4.08 9.79 -0.72
CA ALA A 54 -5.01 9.57 -1.80
C ALA A 54 -5.57 10.88 -2.37
N PHE A 55 -4.84 11.52 -3.27
CA PHE A 55 -5.35 12.66 -4.03
C PHE A 55 -6.33 12.18 -5.13
N GLN A 56 -7.17 13.07 -5.64
CA GLN A 56 -7.96 12.79 -6.85
C GLN A 56 -7.04 12.90 -8.06
N GLY A 57 -6.80 11.78 -8.75
CA GLY A 57 -5.98 11.76 -9.97
C GLY A 57 -6.61 12.54 -11.12
N ASP A 58 -5.87 12.66 -12.24
CA ASP A 58 -6.28 13.47 -13.41
C ASP A 58 -7.61 13.01 -14.04
N GLU A 59 -8.02 11.75 -13.82
CA GLU A 59 -9.27 11.17 -14.33
C GLU A 59 -10.38 11.05 -13.27
N GLY A 60 -10.18 11.62 -12.08
CA GLY A 60 -11.16 11.53 -10.99
C GLY A 60 -11.08 10.24 -10.17
N GLU A 61 -10.09 9.38 -10.43
CA GLU A 61 -9.83 8.14 -9.69
C GLU A 61 -9.00 8.38 -8.41
N PRO A 62 -9.16 7.56 -7.37
CA PRO A 62 -8.32 7.64 -6.18
C PRO A 62 -6.89 7.16 -6.47
N VAL A 63 -5.88 7.98 -6.16
CA VAL A 63 -4.47 7.64 -6.44
C VAL A 63 -3.57 7.89 -5.25
N ILE A 64 -2.58 7.01 -5.02
CA ILE A 64 -1.50 7.25 -4.04
C ILE A 64 -0.21 7.63 -4.76
N GLY A 65 0.65 8.42 -4.12
CA GLY A 65 1.94 8.79 -4.69
C GLY A 65 2.37 10.19 -4.30
N ASP A 66 3.37 10.75 -4.99
CA ASP A 66 3.96 12.05 -4.67
C ASP A 66 3.49 13.14 -5.64
N LYS A 67 2.70 14.07 -5.11
CA LYS A 67 2.20 15.22 -5.84
C LYS A 67 3.29 16.19 -6.29
N SER A 68 4.34 16.35 -5.51
CA SER A 68 5.43 17.27 -5.83
C SER A 68 6.25 16.80 -7.04
N ALA A 69 6.27 15.49 -7.29
CA ALA A 69 6.97 14.86 -8.39
C ALA A 69 6.06 14.40 -9.55
N ALA A 70 4.76 14.72 -9.48
CA ALA A 70 3.75 14.27 -10.45
C ALA A 70 3.74 12.75 -10.69
N PHE A 71 3.96 11.98 -9.62
CA PHE A 71 4.02 10.53 -9.67
C PHE A 71 2.88 9.94 -8.85
N TYR A 72 1.96 9.24 -9.50
CA TYR A 72 0.79 8.64 -8.86
C TYR A 72 0.47 7.28 -9.45
N LEU A 73 -0.11 6.41 -8.63
CA LEU A 73 -0.67 5.14 -9.05
C LEU A 73 -2.11 5.03 -8.57
N ASP A 74 -3.02 4.64 -9.46
CA ASP A 74 -4.34 4.15 -9.09
C ASP A 74 -4.26 2.70 -8.58
N GLY A 75 -5.39 2.12 -8.19
CA GLY A 75 -5.43 0.72 -7.73
C GLY A 75 -5.01 -0.31 -8.78
N ARG A 76 -5.23 -0.02 -10.08
CA ARG A 76 -4.87 -0.90 -11.20
C ARG A 76 -3.37 -0.91 -11.44
N ASP A 77 -2.76 0.26 -11.52
CA ASP A 77 -1.34 0.41 -11.76
C ASP A 77 -0.54 -0.03 -10.53
N CYS A 78 -1.05 0.24 -9.32
CA CYS A 78 -0.48 -0.34 -8.10
C CYS A 78 -0.44 -1.87 -8.20
N TYR A 79 -1.57 -2.51 -8.53
CA TYR A 79 -1.65 -3.97 -8.70
C TYR A 79 -0.65 -4.49 -9.75
N HIS A 80 -0.57 -3.88 -10.93
CA HIS A 80 0.38 -4.29 -11.97
C HIS A 80 1.85 -4.26 -11.52
N ASN A 81 2.19 -3.40 -10.56
CA ASN A 81 3.55 -3.30 -10.04
C ASN A 81 3.87 -4.35 -8.97
N ILE A 82 2.86 -4.97 -8.36
CA ILE A 82 3.06 -5.89 -7.23
C ILE A 82 2.56 -7.32 -7.51
N TYR A 83 1.70 -7.55 -8.49
CA TYR A 83 1.01 -8.85 -8.65
C TYR A 83 1.96 -10.05 -8.74
N ALA A 84 3.14 -9.88 -9.34
CA ALA A 84 4.10 -10.96 -9.57
C ALA A 84 4.83 -11.43 -8.28
N ILE A 85 4.75 -10.66 -7.20
CA ILE A 85 5.46 -10.98 -5.94
C ILE A 85 4.67 -11.95 -5.06
N PHE A 86 3.39 -12.14 -5.33
CA PHE A 86 2.52 -12.98 -4.51
C PHE A 86 2.70 -14.46 -4.87
N PRO A 87 3.09 -15.32 -3.93
CA PRO A 87 3.16 -16.76 -4.18
C PRO A 87 1.77 -17.38 -4.30
N ASN A 88 1.72 -18.60 -4.85
CA ASN A 88 0.52 -19.44 -4.76
C ASN A 88 0.20 -19.69 -3.28
N ASN A 89 -1.09 -19.69 -2.91
CA ASN A 89 -1.57 -19.86 -1.53
C ASN A 89 -1.11 -18.77 -0.54
N TYR A 90 -0.82 -17.55 -1.03
CA TYR A 90 -0.57 -16.41 -0.16
C TYR A 90 -1.73 -16.19 0.82
N ALA A 91 -1.40 -16.12 2.10
CA ALA A 91 -2.32 -15.97 3.23
C ALA A 91 -2.05 -14.71 4.06
N GLY A 92 -1.02 -13.93 3.69
CA GLY A 92 -0.81 -12.59 4.24
C GLY A 92 -1.85 -11.60 3.73
N ALA A 93 -1.80 -10.37 4.27
CA ALA A 93 -2.63 -9.26 3.83
C ALA A 93 -1.78 -8.13 3.21
N VAL A 94 -2.46 -7.18 2.55
CA VAL A 94 -1.86 -5.94 2.02
C VAL A 94 -2.34 -4.77 2.86
N TYR A 95 -1.42 -3.98 3.40
CA TYR A 95 -1.68 -2.81 4.24
C TYR A 95 -1.17 -1.56 3.53
N VAL A 96 -2.04 -0.59 3.24
CA VAL A 96 -1.71 0.66 2.55
C VAL A 96 -1.65 1.80 3.57
N ASP A 97 -0.43 2.18 3.96
CA ASP A 97 -0.15 3.36 4.77
C ASP A 97 0.04 4.58 3.87
N ALA A 98 -1.09 5.15 3.45
CA ALA A 98 -1.17 6.44 2.78
C ALA A 98 -2.35 7.21 3.36
N CYS A 99 -2.20 8.53 3.55
CA CYS A 99 -3.28 9.35 4.09
C CYS A 99 -4.55 9.15 3.24
N GLU A 100 -5.69 8.98 3.90
CA GLU A 100 -7.01 8.93 3.25
C GLU A 100 -7.17 7.73 2.29
N SER A 101 -6.26 6.75 2.34
CA SER A 101 -6.30 5.57 1.45
C SER A 101 -7.55 4.71 1.61
N ALA A 102 -8.18 4.75 2.78
CA ALA A 102 -9.43 4.07 3.09
C ALA A 102 -10.66 5.00 3.10
N ASP A 103 -10.48 6.31 2.89
CA ASP A 103 -11.60 7.25 2.87
C ASP A 103 -12.41 7.06 1.58
N ASN A 104 -13.72 6.86 1.73
CA ASN A 104 -14.68 6.86 0.63
C ASN A 104 -15.41 8.21 0.60
N SER A 105 -15.77 8.68 -0.59
CA SER A 105 -16.72 9.80 -0.75
C SER A 105 -18.00 9.31 -1.46
N GLU A 106 -19.04 10.15 -1.51
CA GLU A 106 -20.28 9.81 -2.24
C GLU A 106 -20.03 9.59 -3.74
N ASP A 107 -19.00 10.24 -4.30
CA ASP A 107 -18.71 10.26 -5.73
C ASP A 107 -17.52 9.40 -6.14
N MET A 108 -16.72 8.90 -5.19
CA MET A 108 -15.46 8.22 -5.47
C MET A 108 -15.18 7.09 -4.46
N PRO A 109 -14.86 5.86 -4.94
CA PRO A 109 -14.41 4.79 -4.06
C PRO A 109 -13.02 5.13 -3.46
N SER A 110 -12.71 4.56 -2.31
CA SER A 110 -11.36 4.63 -1.72
C SER A 110 -10.34 3.92 -2.60
N PHE A 111 -9.07 4.34 -2.47
CA PHE A 111 -7.96 3.68 -3.14
C PHE A 111 -7.93 2.17 -2.83
N ILE A 112 -8.05 1.80 -1.55
CA ILE A 112 -8.00 0.38 -1.16
C ILE A 112 -9.14 -0.44 -1.76
N LYS A 113 -10.33 0.16 -2.00
CA LYS A 113 -11.44 -0.53 -2.66
C LYS A 113 -11.10 -0.85 -4.12
N THR A 114 -10.51 0.12 -4.84
CA THR A 114 -10.08 -0.11 -6.23
C THR A 114 -8.97 -1.16 -6.32
N LEU A 115 -8.03 -1.17 -5.37
CA LEU A 115 -6.96 -2.17 -5.30
C LEU A 115 -7.50 -3.57 -4.95
N GLN A 116 -8.39 -3.66 -3.95
CA GLN A 116 -9.06 -4.91 -3.57
C GLN A 116 -9.82 -5.53 -4.75
N TYR A 117 -10.47 -4.69 -5.57
CA TYR A 117 -11.15 -5.14 -6.79
C TYR A 117 -10.19 -5.78 -7.80
N GLN A 118 -8.95 -5.29 -7.93
CA GLN A 118 -7.95 -5.90 -8.82
C GLN A 118 -7.51 -7.29 -8.33
N PHE A 119 -7.33 -7.49 -7.03
CA PHE A 119 -7.06 -8.83 -6.50
C PHE A 119 -8.22 -9.78 -6.79
N TYR A 120 -9.45 -9.35 -6.47
CA TYR A 120 -10.66 -10.14 -6.65
C TYR A 120 -10.86 -10.58 -8.11
N ARG A 121 -10.82 -9.63 -9.07
CA ARG A 121 -11.07 -9.94 -10.49
C ARG A 121 -10.00 -10.83 -11.13
N ASN A 122 -8.80 -10.90 -10.53
CA ASN A 122 -7.71 -11.77 -10.97
C ASN A 122 -7.66 -13.10 -10.19
N GLY A 123 -8.70 -13.41 -9.40
CA GLY A 123 -8.84 -14.68 -8.70
C GLY A 123 -7.93 -14.82 -7.48
N GLN A 124 -7.47 -13.70 -6.91
CA GLN A 124 -6.65 -13.68 -5.70
C GLN A 124 -7.52 -13.26 -4.50
N ASP A 125 -7.67 -14.16 -3.53
CA ASP A 125 -8.36 -13.89 -2.27
C ASP A 125 -7.39 -13.26 -1.27
N ILE A 126 -7.08 -11.98 -1.49
CA ILE A 126 -6.11 -11.22 -0.69
C ILE A 126 -6.83 -10.01 -0.11
N GLN A 127 -6.80 -9.88 1.21
CA GLN A 127 -7.41 -8.75 1.90
C GLN A 127 -6.50 -7.51 1.86
N VAL A 128 -7.09 -6.39 1.48
CA VAL A 128 -6.47 -5.06 1.49
C VAL A 128 -7.01 -4.24 2.66
N TYR A 129 -6.13 -3.53 3.34
CA TYR A 129 -6.41 -2.59 4.42
C TYR A 129 -5.80 -1.22 4.11
N GLY A 130 -6.40 -0.16 4.63
CA GLY A 130 -5.89 1.21 4.54
C GLY A 130 -6.15 2.02 5.80
N ILE A 131 -5.89 3.33 5.73
CA ILE A 131 -6.05 4.26 6.85
C ILE A 131 -6.96 5.42 6.43
N ASN A 132 -7.87 5.81 7.33
CA ASN A 132 -8.70 7.00 7.18
C ASN A 132 -7.96 8.25 7.68
N GLY A 133 -8.14 9.38 7.00
CA GLY A 133 -7.51 10.65 7.36
C GLY A 133 -5.97 10.61 7.28
N VAL A 134 -5.33 11.49 8.04
CA VAL A 134 -3.87 11.68 7.97
C VAL A 134 -3.11 10.56 8.70
N SER A 135 -2.20 9.89 7.99
CA SER A 135 -1.21 9.01 8.60
C SER A 135 0.05 9.76 9.00
N SER A 136 0.65 9.39 10.12
CA SER A 136 1.90 9.98 10.62
C SER A 136 2.64 9.03 11.55
N GLY A 137 3.97 9.17 11.59
CA GLY A 137 4.84 8.37 12.44
C GLY A 137 5.30 7.08 11.77
N LEU A 138 5.45 6.02 12.57
CA LEU A 138 5.82 4.70 12.08
C LEU A 138 4.62 3.99 11.46
N ILE A 139 4.91 3.11 10.51
CA ILE A 139 3.92 2.19 9.93
C ILE A 139 3.22 1.42 11.06
N PRO A 140 1.88 1.47 11.16
CA PRO A 140 1.15 0.73 12.18
C PRO A 140 1.36 -0.79 12.05
N LEU A 141 1.38 -1.49 13.18
CA LEU A 141 1.42 -2.96 13.19
C LEU A 141 0.11 -3.56 12.66
N PRO A 142 0.09 -4.80 12.14
CA PRO A 142 -1.10 -5.45 11.57
C PRO A 142 -2.34 -5.48 12.46
N ASP A 143 -2.15 -5.55 13.77
CA ASP A 143 -3.20 -5.59 14.79
C ASP A 143 -3.68 -4.20 15.22
N ASN A 144 -3.11 -3.13 14.64
CA ASN A 144 -3.49 -1.77 14.97
C ASN A 144 -4.92 -1.46 14.49
N PRO A 145 -5.80 -0.91 15.35
CA PRO A 145 -7.20 -0.64 15.00
C PRO A 145 -7.39 0.48 13.97
N LYS A 146 -6.31 1.19 13.59
CA LYS A 146 -6.37 2.17 12.50
C LYS A 146 -6.64 1.53 11.14
N TRP A 147 -6.25 0.26 10.95
CA TRP A 147 -6.45 -0.44 9.69
C TRP A 147 -7.94 -0.66 9.41
N GLN A 148 -8.43 -0.06 8.34
CA GLN A 148 -9.77 -0.29 7.82
C GLN A 148 -9.70 -1.29 6.67
N PRO A 149 -10.49 -2.37 6.70
CA PRO A 149 -10.55 -3.29 5.57
C PRO A 149 -11.22 -2.62 4.37
N ALA A 150 -10.80 -2.99 3.17
CA ALA A 150 -11.53 -2.63 1.96
C ALA A 150 -12.90 -3.35 1.95
N GLU A 151 -13.97 -2.59 1.70
CA GLU A 151 -15.32 -3.11 1.54
C GLU A 151 -15.67 -3.17 0.04
N LEU A 152 -15.74 -4.37 -0.53
CA LEU A 152 -16.15 -4.61 -1.93
C LEU A 152 -17.65 -4.34 -2.12
#